data_AF-A0A2J7ZHU5-F1
#
_entry.id   AF-A0A2J7ZHU5-F1
#
_cell.length_a   1.000
_cell.length_b   1.000
_cell.length_c   1.000
_cell.angle_alpha   90.00
_cell.angle_beta   90.00
_cell.angle_gamma   90.00
#
_symmetry.space_group_name_H-M   'P 1'
#
loop_
_entity.id
_entity.type
_entity.pdbx_description
1 polymer ?
#
loop_
_entity_poly.entity_id
_entity_poly.type
_entity_poly.pdbx_seq_one_letter_code
_entity_poly.pdbx_strand_id
1 'polypeptide(L)'
;MDLCCTGKMGQSVAEAALRAHVELVPYTLCGPNDVLTRSHVEVGGVQLELVPPAVRDATVADLKARYPNLMMVDYTLPDAIHSMVDFYVAHDTPFVMGTTGGDRARIHAQVEAARTFAVIAPNMGKQIVAFQAMMDMMAKSFPGAFAGYKLRVVESHQSTKKDTSGTAKAVVQSFVEMGIPFDVSQIELVREPKAQVELMKVPESAVHTGHAFHTYQLVSGDGSVMFEFQHNVVGRTTYAEGTVDACLFLAARIAGKAEQRLYNMIDVLRAGDMR
;
A
#
# COMPACT_ATOMS: atom_id res chain seq x y z
N MET A 1 -0.26 11.23 -13.91
CA MET A 1 -0.63 9.90 -13.36
C MET A 1 -2.03 9.56 -13.83
N ASP A 2 -2.27 8.33 -14.28
CA ASP A 2 -3.62 7.78 -14.53
C ASP A 2 -3.91 6.74 -13.45
N LEU A 3 -5.06 6.87 -12.81
CA LEU A 3 -5.45 6.21 -11.56
C LEU A 3 -6.77 5.47 -11.79
N CYS A 4 -7.06 4.43 -11.03
CA CYS A 4 -8.44 3.99 -10.84
C CYS A 4 -9.14 4.91 -9.81
N CYS A 5 -9.51 6.13 -10.22
CA CYS A 5 -10.07 7.19 -9.36
C CYS A 5 -11.55 7.02 -9.01
N THR A 6 -12.20 5.95 -9.48
CA THR A 6 -13.59 5.67 -9.09
C THR A 6 -13.69 5.15 -7.65
N GLY A 7 -12.60 4.58 -7.11
CA GLY A 7 -12.50 4.08 -5.74
C GLY A 7 -11.90 5.06 -4.74
N LYS A 8 -12.20 4.86 -3.45
CA LYS A 8 -11.75 5.73 -2.34
C LYS A 8 -10.24 5.91 -2.27
N MET A 9 -9.46 4.86 -2.53
CA MET A 9 -8.00 4.92 -2.48
C MET A 9 -7.43 5.69 -3.66
N GLY A 10 -7.94 5.44 -4.88
CA GLY A 10 -7.54 6.19 -6.07
C GLY A 10 -7.79 7.70 -5.92
N GLN A 11 -8.94 8.09 -5.37
CA GLN A 11 -9.24 9.49 -5.05
C GLN A 11 -8.23 10.09 -4.06
N SER A 12 -7.95 9.41 -2.94
CA SER A 12 -6.97 9.90 -1.97
C SER A 12 -5.56 10.05 -2.57
N VAL A 13 -5.16 9.17 -3.50
CA VAL A 13 -3.88 9.28 -4.21
C VAL A 13 -3.89 10.45 -5.18
N ALA A 14 -4.97 10.65 -5.94
CA ALA A 14 -5.11 11.82 -6.81
C ALA A 14 -5.01 13.13 -6.01
N GLU A 15 -5.69 13.23 -4.86
CA GLU A 15 -5.57 14.39 -3.98
C GLU A 15 -4.14 14.58 -3.45
N ALA A 16 -3.46 13.50 -3.08
CA ALA A 16 -2.06 13.56 -2.64
C ALA A 16 -1.12 14.01 -3.75
N ALA A 17 -1.33 13.52 -4.97
CA ALA A 17 -0.58 13.94 -6.15
C ALA A 17 -0.75 15.44 -6.42
N LEU A 18 -1.98 15.97 -6.34
CA LEU A 18 -2.23 17.41 -6.48
C LEU A 18 -1.53 18.24 -5.41
N ARG A 19 -1.58 17.82 -4.13
CA ARG A 19 -0.84 18.47 -3.04
C ARG A 19 0.68 18.47 -3.28
N ALA A 20 1.19 17.45 -3.95
CA ALA A 20 2.59 17.28 -4.29
C ALA A 20 2.99 17.93 -5.62
N HIS A 21 2.08 18.66 -6.28
CA HIS A 21 2.29 19.24 -7.62
C HIS A 21 2.64 18.19 -8.69
N VAL A 22 2.18 16.96 -8.51
CA VAL A 22 2.26 15.92 -9.55
C VAL A 22 1.05 16.04 -10.46
N GLU A 23 1.30 16.15 -11.76
CA GLU A 23 0.25 16.30 -12.77
C GLU A 23 -0.66 15.06 -12.82
N LEU A 24 -1.96 15.30 -12.67
CA LEU A 24 -2.99 14.33 -12.97
C LEU A 24 -3.34 14.41 -14.46
N VAL A 25 -3.26 13.27 -15.13
CA VAL A 25 -3.75 13.16 -16.50
C VAL A 25 -5.27 13.17 -16.42
N PRO A 26 -6.01 13.91 -17.27
CA PRO A 26 -7.46 14.10 -17.14
C PRO A 26 -8.29 12.89 -17.58
N TYR A 27 -7.80 11.69 -17.28
CA TYR A 27 -8.40 10.39 -17.59
C TYR A 27 -8.17 9.43 -16.42
N THR A 28 -9.10 8.49 -16.25
CA THR A 28 -9.03 7.46 -15.24
C THR A 28 -9.55 6.14 -15.78
N LEU A 29 -8.72 5.10 -15.74
CA LEU A 29 -9.18 3.75 -16.07
C LEU A 29 -10.26 3.30 -15.06
N CYS A 30 -11.34 2.70 -15.56
CA CYS A 30 -12.47 2.30 -14.72
C CYS A 30 -13.05 0.93 -15.10
N GLY A 31 -13.94 0.40 -14.27
CA GLY A 31 -14.71 -0.80 -14.59
C GLY A 31 -15.80 -0.52 -15.66
N PRO A 32 -16.32 -1.55 -16.33
CA PRO A 32 -17.36 -1.38 -17.35
C PRO A 32 -18.66 -0.79 -16.79
N ASN A 33 -18.95 -1.01 -15.51
CA ASN A 33 -20.16 -0.49 -14.87
C ASN A 33 -20.03 0.97 -14.42
N ASP A 34 -18.81 1.49 -14.25
CA ASP A 34 -18.60 2.87 -13.77
C ASP A 34 -19.17 3.90 -14.76
N VAL A 35 -19.05 3.62 -16.07
CA VAL A 35 -19.52 4.49 -17.15
C VAL A 35 -21.04 4.48 -17.36
N LEU A 36 -21.77 3.58 -16.68
CA LEU A 36 -23.23 3.51 -16.80
C LEU A 36 -23.94 4.69 -16.11
N THR A 37 -23.30 5.32 -15.14
CA THR A 37 -23.92 6.36 -14.29
C THR A 37 -23.27 7.72 -14.40
N ARG A 38 -22.04 7.80 -14.93
CA ARG A 38 -21.26 9.04 -15.07
C ARG A 38 -20.20 8.86 -16.15
N SER A 39 -19.75 9.96 -16.75
CA SER A 39 -18.65 9.97 -17.74
C SER A 39 -17.33 10.49 -17.18
N HIS A 40 -17.35 11.11 -16.01
CA HIS A 40 -16.17 11.70 -15.37
C HIS A 40 -16.27 11.61 -13.84
N VAL A 41 -15.14 11.80 -13.17
CA VAL A 41 -15.04 12.07 -11.73
C VAL A 41 -14.24 13.36 -11.52
N GLU A 42 -14.54 14.09 -10.45
CA GLU A 42 -13.79 15.30 -10.10
C GLU A 42 -12.91 15.03 -8.87
N VAL A 43 -11.64 15.40 -8.96
CA VAL A 43 -10.72 15.37 -7.81
C VAL A 43 -9.93 16.66 -7.77
N GLY A 44 -10.06 17.41 -6.67
CA GLY A 44 -9.33 18.67 -6.46
C GLY A 44 -9.50 19.70 -7.59
N GLY A 45 -10.70 19.76 -8.18
CA GLY A 45 -11.01 20.66 -9.30
C GLY A 45 -10.58 20.17 -10.68
N VAL A 46 -9.97 18.98 -10.78
CA VAL A 46 -9.63 18.35 -12.07
C VAL A 46 -10.71 17.34 -12.43
N GLN A 47 -11.32 17.49 -13.61
CA GLN A 47 -12.21 16.48 -14.16
C GLN A 47 -11.41 15.38 -14.87
N LEU A 48 -11.62 14.14 -14.44
CA LEU A 48 -11.00 12.94 -14.98
C LEU A 48 -12.05 12.15 -15.77
N GLU A 49 -11.86 12.03 -17.08
CA GLU A 49 -12.76 11.26 -17.95
C GLU A 49 -12.62 9.75 -17.67
N LEU A 50 -13.74 9.05 -17.57
CA LEU A 50 -13.76 7.61 -17.31
C LEU A 50 -13.44 6.83 -18.58
N VAL A 51 -12.44 5.95 -18.49
CA VAL A 51 -11.97 5.12 -19.61
C VAL A 51 -12.30 3.65 -19.34
N PRO A 52 -13.38 3.10 -19.93
CA PRO A 52 -13.77 1.71 -19.72
C PRO A 52 -12.89 0.74 -20.53
N PRO A 53 -12.91 -0.57 -20.21
CA PRO A 53 -12.05 -1.55 -20.86
C PRO A 53 -12.20 -1.63 -22.38
N ALA A 54 -13.37 -1.29 -22.93
CA ALA A 54 -13.64 -1.35 -24.36
C ALA A 54 -12.81 -0.37 -25.21
N VAL A 55 -12.33 0.73 -24.61
CA VAL A 55 -11.59 1.79 -25.32
C VAL A 55 -10.19 2.05 -24.76
N ARG A 56 -9.83 1.40 -23.63
CA ARG A 56 -8.59 1.69 -22.89
C ARG A 56 -7.31 1.60 -23.72
N ASP A 57 -7.21 0.63 -24.63
CA ASP A 57 -5.99 0.42 -25.43
C ASP A 57 -5.74 1.61 -26.37
N ALA A 58 -6.79 2.06 -27.06
CA ALA A 58 -6.71 3.22 -27.95
C ALA A 58 -6.45 4.51 -27.16
N THR A 59 -7.13 4.68 -26.03
CA THR A 59 -6.95 5.85 -25.16
C THR A 59 -5.54 5.94 -24.61
N VAL A 60 -4.96 4.84 -24.09
CA VAL A 60 -3.60 4.89 -23.53
C VAL A 60 -2.53 5.12 -24.59
N ALA A 61 -2.70 4.58 -25.80
CA ALA A 61 -1.79 4.89 -26.91
C ALA A 61 -1.76 6.41 -27.22
N ASP A 62 -2.92 7.06 -27.26
CA ASP A 62 -3.03 8.52 -27.42
C ASP A 62 -2.44 9.28 -26.22
N LEU A 63 -2.72 8.84 -25.00
CA LEU A 63 -2.19 9.48 -23.78
C LEU A 63 -0.67 9.42 -23.72
N LYS A 64 -0.03 8.32 -24.13
CA LYS A 64 1.44 8.24 -24.17
C LYS A 64 2.04 9.25 -25.13
N ALA A 65 1.36 9.57 -26.24
CA ALA A 65 1.83 10.58 -27.19
C ALA A 65 1.73 12.00 -26.60
N ARG A 66 0.71 12.28 -25.80
CA ARG A 66 0.49 13.60 -25.15
C ARG A 66 1.28 13.78 -23.86
N TYR A 67 1.50 12.70 -23.12
CA TYR A 67 2.15 12.68 -21.81
C TYR A 67 3.32 11.67 -21.84
N PRO A 68 4.51 12.08 -22.30
CA PRO A 68 5.66 11.16 -22.47
C PRO A 68 6.15 10.55 -21.15
N ASN A 69 5.82 11.16 -20.01
CA ASN A 69 6.14 10.67 -18.67
C ASN A 69 4.93 9.98 -17.99
N LEU A 70 3.98 9.48 -18.79
CA LEU A 70 2.79 8.79 -18.27
C LEU A 70 3.17 7.60 -17.40
N MET A 71 2.58 7.56 -16.20
CA MET A 71 2.70 6.45 -15.27
C MET A 71 1.31 6.12 -14.72
N MET A 72 1.03 4.84 -14.60
CA MET A 72 -0.22 4.30 -14.08
C MET A 72 -0.12 4.06 -12.58
N VAL A 73 -1.21 4.26 -11.85
CA VAL A 73 -1.33 3.87 -10.45
C VAL A 73 -2.51 2.94 -10.27
N ASP A 74 -2.20 1.71 -9.85
CA ASP A 74 -3.17 0.64 -9.71
C ASP A 74 -3.62 0.50 -8.24
N TYR A 75 -4.86 0.91 -8.02
CA TYR A 75 -5.69 0.60 -6.85
C TYR A 75 -7.05 0.06 -7.31
N THR A 76 -6.99 -1.06 -8.04
CA THR A 76 -8.15 -1.75 -8.61
C THR A 76 -8.68 -2.82 -7.62
N LEU A 77 -9.21 -3.92 -8.16
CA LEU A 77 -9.76 -5.04 -7.40
C LEU A 77 -8.88 -6.28 -7.60
N PRO A 78 -8.83 -7.22 -6.63
CA PRO A 78 -8.05 -8.45 -6.76
C PRO A 78 -8.25 -9.20 -8.07
N ASP A 79 -9.49 -9.27 -8.55
CA ASP A 79 -9.86 -9.98 -9.79
C ASP A 79 -9.35 -9.28 -11.06
N ALA A 80 -9.03 -7.99 -11.00
CA ALA A 80 -8.54 -7.21 -12.12
C ALA A 80 -7.01 -7.21 -12.23
N ILE A 81 -6.27 -7.59 -11.18
CA ILE A 81 -4.81 -7.40 -11.10
C ILE A 81 -4.09 -8.00 -12.32
N HIS A 82 -4.37 -9.25 -12.68
CA HIS A 82 -3.68 -9.89 -13.79
C HIS A 82 -3.98 -9.21 -15.13
N SER A 83 -5.23 -8.84 -15.40
CA SER A 83 -5.60 -8.18 -16.66
C SER A 83 -5.07 -6.75 -16.75
N MET A 84 -4.83 -6.09 -15.61
CA MET A 84 -4.17 -4.78 -15.56
C MET A 84 -2.66 -4.90 -15.74
N VAL A 85 -2.00 -5.88 -15.13
CA VAL A 85 -0.56 -6.14 -15.35
C VAL A 85 -0.29 -6.52 -16.80
N ASP A 86 -1.10 -7.40 -17.39
CA ASP A 86 -1.03 -7.74 -18.82
C ASP A 86 -1.12 -6.49 -19.69
N PHE A 87 -2.03 -5.58 -19.35
CA PHE A 87 -2.21 -4.31 -20.04
C PHE A 87 -1.01 -3.37 -19.90
N TYR A 88 -0.49 -3.15 -18.68
CA TYR A 88 0.66 -2.27 -18.46
C TYR A 88 1.91 -2.77 -19.19
N VAL A 89 2.13 -4.09 -19.17
CA VAL A 89 3.24 -4.75 -19.87
C VAL A 89 3.08 -4.65 -21.38
N ALA A 90 1.90 -4.96 -21.93
CA ALA A 90 1.65 -4.92 -23.37
C ALA A 90 1.83 -3.50 -23.95
N HIS A 91 1.52 -2.47 -23.17
CA HIS A 91 1.67 -1.08 -23.57
C HIS A 91 3.00 -0.45 -23.14
N ASP A 92 3.91 -1.20 -22.52
CA ASP A 92 5.16 -0.68 -21.93
C ASP A 92 4.93 0.63 -21.15
N THR A 93 4.00 0.58 -20.19
CA THR A 93 3.62 1.73 -19.37
C THR A 93 4.08 1.52 -17.94
N PRO A 94 4.96 2.40 -17.42
CA PRO A 94 5.39 2.30 -16.03
C PRO A 94 4.23 2.39 -15.06
N PHE A 95 4.30 1.66 -13.93
CA PHE A 95 3.20 1.66 -12.98
C PHE A 95 3.60 1.50 -11.51
N VAL A 96 2.76 2.04 -10.62
CA VAL A 96 2.84 1.81 -9.17
C VAL A 96 1.59 1.07 -8.74
N MET A 97 1.74 -0.11 -8.16
CA MET A 97 0.62 -0.99 -7.80
C MET A 97 0.56 -1.20 -6.29
N GLY A 98 -0.50 -0.67 -5.69
CA GLY A 98 -0.87 -0.89 -4.28
C GLY A 98 -1.99 -1.92 -4.10
N THR A 99 -2.60 -2.42 -5.18
CA THR A 99 -3.61 -3.48 -5.13
C THR A 99 -3.01 -4.77 -4.58
N THR A 100 -3.71 -5.37 -3.62
CA THR A 100 -3.32 -6.61 -2.93
C THR A 100 -4.07 -7.81 -3.50
N GLY A 101 -3.50 -9.02 -3.36
CA GLY A 101 -4.03 -10.25 -3.95
C GLY A 101 -3.34 -10.63 -5.26
N GLY A 102 -3.95 -11.58 -5.97
CA GLY A 102 -3.40 -12.18 -7.20
C GLY A 102 -2.20 -13.10 -6.97
N ASP A 103 -1.76 -13.78 -8.02
CA ASP A 103 -0.50 -14.54 -8.00
C ASP A 103 0.69 -13.59 -8.11
N ARG A 104 1.25 -13.24 -6.95
CA ARG A 104 2.36 -12.29 -6.81
C ARG A 104 3.62 -12.77 -7.50
N ALA A 105 3.91 -14.07 -7.47
CA ALA A 105 5.08 -14.64 -8.12
C ALA A 105 4.97 -14.49 -9.64
N ARG A 106 3.79 -14.82 -10.21
CA ARG A 106 3.51 -14.60 -11.63
C ARG A 106 3.62 -13.14 -12.02
N ILE A 107 3.04 -12.22 -11.24
CA ILE A 107 3.08 -10.78 -11.54
C ILE A 107 4.53 -10.29 -11.58
N HIS A 108 5.34 -10.64 -10.58
CA HIS A 108 6.74 -10.22 -10.52
C HIS A 108 7.53 -10.78 -11.72
N ALA A 109 7.41 -12.07 -11.99
CA ALA A 109 8.11 -12.72 -13.11
C ALA A 109 7.76 -12.09 -14.46
N GLN A 110 6.48 -11.76 -14.67
CA GLN A 110 6.00 -11.13 -15.90
C GLN A 110 6.58 -9.72 -16.08
N VAL A 111 6.54 -8.89 -15.03
CA VAL A 111 7.06 -7.51 -15.08
C VAL A 111 8.56 -7.48 -15.28
N GLU A 112 9.29 -8.39 -14.63
CA GLU A 112 10.74 -8.55 -14.80
C GLU A 112 11.09 -8.99 -16.23
N ALA A 113 10.39 -10.01 -16.76
CA ALA A 113 10.62 -10.49 -18.12
C ALA A 113 10.32 -9.42 -19.18
N ALA A 114 9.27 -8.63 -18.98
CA ALA A 114 8.92 -7.51 -19.85
C ALA A 114 9.85 -6.30 -19.69
N ARG A 115 10.67 -6.26 -18.64
CA ARG A 115 11.50 -5.10 -18.26
C ARG A 115 10.68 -3.81 -18.10
N THR A 116 9.42 -3.91 -17.66
CA THR A 116 8.57 -2.76 -17.40
C THR A 116 8.93 -2.14 -16.05
N PHE A 117 9.08 -0.81 -16.00
CA PHE A 117 9.34 -0.11 -14.75
C PHE A 117 8.12 -0.18 -13.81
N ALA A 118 8.28 -0.73 -12.62
CA ALA A 118 7.20 -0.82 -11.66
C ALA A 118 7.64 -0.69 -10.20
N VAL A 119 6.80 -0.10 -9.36
CA VAL A 119 6.84 -0.29 -7.90
C VAL A 119 5.63 -1.13 -7.53
N ILE A 120 5.87 -2.30 -6.94
CA ILE A 120 4.77 -3.17 -6.49
C ILE A 120 4.96 -3.46 -5.01
N ALA A 121 4.04 -2.98 -4.19
CA ALA A 121 4.14 -3.12 -2.74
C ALA A 121 2.76 -3.40 -2.11
N PRO A 122 2.63 -4.43 -1.25
CA PRO A 122 1.36 -4.75 -0.60
C PRO A 122 0.99 -3.74 0.51
N ASN A 123 1.93 -2.88 0.92
CA ASN A 123 1.70 -1.79 1.84
C ASN A 123 2.42 -0.54 1.33
N MET A 124 1.64 0.50 1.00
CA MET A 124 2.17 1.78 0.53
C MET A 124 2.42 2.79 1.66
N GLY A 125 2.09 2.46 2.91
CA GLY A 125 2.40 3.30 4.07
C GLY A 125 3.88 3.18 4.40
N LYS A 126 4.74 4.00 3.78
CA LYS A 126 6.20 3.83 3.83
C LYS A 126 6.76 3.78 5.26
N GLN A 127 6.19 4.53 6.20
CA GLN A 127 6.61 4.51 7.61
C GLN A 127 6.27 3.18 8.30
N ILE A 128 5.14 2.57 7.96
CA ILE A 128 4.77 1.23 8.45
C ILE A 128 5.74 0.19 7.90
N VAL A 129 6.10 0.30 6.61
CA VAL A 129 7.11 -0.57 5.99
C VAL A 129 8.48 -0.39 6.62
N ALA A 130 8.88 0.85 6.95
CA ALA A 130 10.14 1.13 7.65
C ALA A 130 10.16 0.51 9.05
N PHE A 131 9.05 0.58 9.80
CA PHE A 131 8.91 -0.10 11.08
C PHE A 131 9.05 -1.63 10.93
N GLN A 132 8.36 -2.24 9.95
CA GLN A 132 8.50 -3.68 9.67
C GLN A 132 9.94 -4.06 9.35
N ALA A 133 10.64 -3.26 8.53
CA ALA A 133 12.03 -3.50 8.19
C ALA A 133 12.95 -3.38 9.42
N MET A 134 12.70 -2.40 10.30
CA MET A 134 13.42 -2.26 11.56
C MET A 134 13.29 -3.51 12.43
N MET A 135 12.07 -4.04 12.58
CA MET A 135 11.80 -5.25 13.35
C MET A 135 12.49 -6.48 12.75
N ASP A 136 12.43 -6.65 11.43
CA ASP A 136 13.10 -7.74 10.70
C ASP A 136 14.63 -7.67 10.83
N MET A 137 15.22 -6.48 10.70
CA MET A 137 16.66 -6.27 10.89
C MET A 137 17.10 -6.59 12.32
N MET A 138 16.32 -6.16 13.32
CA MET A 138 16.60 -6.46 14.73
C MET A 138 16.55 -7.96 14.99
N ALA A 139 15.51 -8.65 14.49
CA ALA A 139 15.35 -10.09 14.66
C ALA A 139 16.49 -10.91 14.05
N LYS A 140 16.91 -10.55 12.83
CA LYS A 140 18.05 -11.21 12.15
C LYS A 140 19.39 -10.96 12.85
N SER A 141 19.56 -9.77 13.42
CA SER A 141 20.82 -9.38 14.07
C SER A 141 20.95 -9.97 15.47
N PHE A 142 19.83 -10.13 16.19
CA PHE A 142 19.80 -10.52 17.59
C PHE A 142 18.76 -11.64 17.84
N PRO A 143 18.99 -12.85 17.29
CA PRO A 143 18.09 -13.97 17.54
C PRO A 143 18.05 -14.31 19.03
N GLY A 144 16.85 -14.55 19.57
CA GLY A 144 16.68 -14.84 21.00
C GLY A 144 16.82 -13.65 21.95
N ALA A 145 16.98 -12.40 21.46
CA ALA A 145 17.19 -11.22 22.31
C ALA A 145 16.07 -10.97 23.34
N PHE A 146 14.86 -11.44 23.07
CA PHE A 146 13.72 -11.34 23.97
C PHE A 146 13.27 -12.71 24.50
N ALA A 147 14.14 -13.72 24.51
CA ALA A 147 13.82 -15.01 25.11
C ALA A 147 13.38 -14.83 26.57
N GLY A 148 12.24 -15.44 26.94
CA GLY A 148 11.65 -15.32 28.27
C GLY A 148 10.72 -14.10 28.46
N TYR A 149 10.58 -13.22 27.47
CA TYR A 149 9.54 -12.20 27.46
C TYR A 149 8.19 -12.79 27.03
N LYS A 150 7.11 -12.12 27.45
CA LYS A 150 5.74 -12.40 27.01
C LYS A 150 5.29 -11.31 26.06
N LEU A 151 4.74 -11.70 24.90
CA LEU A 151 4.19 -10.78 23.91
C LEU A 151 2.66 -10.78 24.00
N ARG A 152 2.06 -9.59 23.95
CA ARG A 152 0.63 -9.37 23.69
C ARG A 152 0.50 -8.49 22.47
N VAL A 153 -0.33 -8.90 21.52
CA VAL A 153 -0.56 -8.15 20.27
C VAL A 153 -2.05 -7.90 20.12
N VAL A 154 -2.40 -6.63 19.90
CA VAL A 154 -3.77 -6.20 19.66
C VAL A 154 -3.81 -5.39 18.38
N GLU A 155 -4.77 -5.69 17.50
CA GLU A 155 -5.01 -4.89 16.31
C GLU A 155 -6.48 -4.53 16.14
N SER A 156 -6.73 -3.34 15.60
CA SER A 156 -8.06 -2.85 15.23
C SER A 156 -8.09 -2.40 13.77
N HIS A 157 -9.13 -2.85 13.07
CA HIS A 157 -9.50 -2.47 11.70
C HIS A 157 -11.02 -2.43 11.59
N GLN A 158 -11.57 -2.04 10.44
CA GLN A 158 -13.01 -2.08 10.21
C GLN A 158 -13.60 -3.47 10.51
N SER A 159 -14.84 -3.50 11.00
CA SER A 159 -15.54 -4.74 11.42
C SER A 159 -15.62 -5.83 10.34
N THR A 160 -15.54 -5.45 9.07
CA THR A 160 -15.54 -6.36 7.92
C THR A 160 -14.21 -7.09 7.71
N LYS A 161 -13.10 -6.59 8.27
CA LYS A 161 -11.79 -7.22 8.15
C LYS A 161 -11.64 -8.36 9.16
N LYS A 162 -11.90 -9.59 8.71
CA LYS A 162 -11.85 -10.79 9.57
C LYS A 162 -10.45 -11.37 9.74
N ASP A 163 -9.57 -11.13 8.79
CA ASP A 163 -8.20 -11.64 8.78
C ASP A 163 -7.24 -10.71 9.54
N THR A 164 -6.26 -11.30 10.21
CA THR A 164 -5.11 -10.57 10.76
C THR A 164 -4.37 -9.83 9.66
N SER A 165 -4.02 -8.57 9.88
CA SER A 165 -3.23 -7.80 8.92
C SER A 165 -1.88 -8.46 8.58
N GLY A 166 -1.47 -8.37 7.32
CA GLY A 166 -0.15 -8.85 6.88
C GLY A 166 1.00 -8.17 7.64
N THR A 167 0.82 -6.89 7.99
CA THR A 167 1.76 -6.13 8.81
C THR A 167 1.95 -6.77 10.18
N ALA A 168 0.86 -7.07 10.91
CA ALA A 168 0.96 -7.70 12.23
C ALA A 168 1.64 -9.07 12.15
N LYS A 169 1.32 -9.87 11.13
CA LYS A 169 1.97 -11.19 10.93
C LYS A 169 3.49 -11.06 10.77
N ALA A 170 3.95 -10.11 9.95
CA ALA A 170 5.37 -9.89 9.72
C ALA A 170 6.10 -9.43 10.99
N VAL A 171 5.49 -8.51 11.75
CA VAL A 171 6.07 -8.01 13.01
C VAL A 171 6.10 -9.11 14.08
N VAL A 172 5.04 -9.91 14.20
CA VAL A 172 5.01 -11.07 15.10
C VAL A 172 6.09 -12.08 14.74
N GLN A 173 6.27 -12.38 13.46
CA GLN A 173 7.33 -13.29 13.02
C GLN A 173 8.73 -12.79 13.46
N SER A 174 8.97 -11.48 13.42
CA SER A 174 10.21 -10.89 13.93
C SER A 174 10.37 -11.11 15.45
N PHE A 175 9.30 -10.97 16.24
CA PHE A 175 9.34 -11.27 17.67
C PHE A 175 9.57 -12.75 17.97
N VAL A 176 9.01 -13.65 17.14
CA VAL A 176 9.24 -15.09 17.25
C VAL A 176 10.71 -15.43 16.99
N GLU A 177 11.33 -14.84 15.97
CA GLU A 177 12.76 -14.98 15.69
C GLU A 177 13.64 -14.42 16.81
N MET A 178 13.17 -13.39 17.53
CA MET A 178 13.79 -12.89 18.75
C MET A 178 13.54 -13.76 19.99
N GLY A 179 12.95 -14.95 19.83
CA GLY A 179 12.85 -15.97 20.88
C GLY A 179 11.56 -15.95 21.71
N ILE A 180 10.53 -15.21 21.27
CA ILE A 180 9.24 -15.19 21.96
C ILE A 180 8.31 -16.24 21.33
N PRO A 181 7.87 -17.29 22.06
CA PRO A 181 6.93 -18.27 21.52
C PRO A 181 5.54 -17.63 21.38
N PHE A 182 5.17 -17.25 20.16
CA PHE A 182 3.89 -16.61 19.88
C PHE A 182 3.31 -17.12 18.56
N ASP A 183 2.03 -17.46 18.57
CA ASP A 183 1.29 -17.88 17.37
C ASP A 183 0.39 -16.74 16.89
N VAL A 184 0.29 -16.54 15.57
CA VAL A 184 -0.51 -15.48 14.95
C VAL A 184 -2.00 -15.55 15.37
N SER A 185 -2.52 -16.73 15.70
CA SER A 185 -3.89 -16.91 16.21
C SER A 185 -4.12 -16.28 17.60
N GLN A 186 -3.06 -15.96 18.33
CA GLN A 186 -3.13 -15.29 19.64
C GLN A 186 -3.30 -13.76 19.52
N ILE A 187 -3.26 -13.20 18.30
CA ILE A 187 -3.47 -11.77 18.10
C ILE A 187 -4.92 -11.41 18.42
N GLU A 188 -5.11 -10.44 19.31
CA GLU A 188 -6.42 -9.95 19.71
C GLU A 188 -6.99 -9.01 18.64
N LEU A 189 -8.08 -9.44 17.98
CA LEU A 189 -8.73 -8.69 16.92
C LEU A 189 -9.88 -7.84 17.50
N VAL A 190 -9.64 -6.54 17.68
CA VAL A 190 -10.68 -5.60 18.13
C VAL A 190 -11.46 -5.12 16.91
N ARG A 191 -12.73 -5.52 16.79
CA ARG A 191 -13.61 -5.24 15.63
C ARG A 191 -14.96 -4.63 16.00
N GLU A 192 -15.32 -4.68 17.27
CA GLU A 192 -16.58 -4.14 17.77
C GLU A 192 -16.41 -2.62 17.98
N PRO A 193 -17.22 -1.76 17.33
CA PRO A 193 -17.08 -0.30 17.36
C PRO A 193 -16.85 0.33 18.73
N LYS A 194 -17.61 -0.07 19.75
CA LYS A 194 -17.45 0.45 21.11
C LYS A 194 -16.11 0.04 21.70
N ALA A 195 -15.72 -1.22 21.53
CA ALA A 195 -14.40 -1.69 21.96
C ALA A 195 -13.24 -1.00 21.22
N GLN A 196 -13.42 -0.64 19.94
CA GLN A 196 -12.41 0.11 19.18
C GLN A 196 -12.16 1.49 19.78
N VAL A 197 -13.22 2.20 20.17
CA VAL A 197 -13.11 3.51 20.82
C VAL A 197 -12.57 3.38 22.24
N GLU A 198 -13.14 2.47 23.04
CA GLU A 198 -12.83 2.37 24.47
C GLU A 198 -11.46 1.78 24.75
N LEU A 199 -11.09 0.68 24.05
CA LEU A 199 -9.84 -0.05 24.29
C LEU A 199 -8.70 0.50 23.43
N MET A 200 -8.93 0.64 22.13
CA MET A 200 -7.89 0.99 21.15
C MET A 200 -7.78 2.50 20.90
N LYS A 201 -8.65 3.30 21.51
CA LYS A 201 -8.72 4.77 21.37
C LYS A 201 -8.84 5.20 19.91
N VAL A 202 -9.51 4.38 19.08
CA VAL A 202 -9.85 4.73 17.71
C VAL A 202 -10.81 5.94 17.76
N PRO A 203 -10.52 7.06 17.07
CA PRO A 203 -11.46 8.18 17.01
C PRO A 203 -12.80 7.72 16.43
N GLU A 204 -13.92 8.17 17.00
CA GLU A 204 -15.26 7.77 16.54
C GLU A 204 -15.46 7.99 15.03
N SER A 205 -14.92 9.08 14.50
CA SER A 205 -14.95 9.41 13.06
C SER A 205 -14.17 8.42 12.18
N ALA A 206 -13.23 7.67 12.74
CA ALA A 206 -12.34 6.73 12.05
C ALA A 206 -12.85 5.27 12.08
N VAL A 207 -13.78 4.95 12.99
CA VAL A 207 -14.33 3.60 13.19
C VAL A 207 -14.89 3.03 11.88
N HIS A 208 -15.66 3.83 11.14
CA HIS A 208 -16.34 3.41 9.91
C HIS A 208 -15.68 3.88 8.60
N THR A 209 -14.80 4.88 8.67
CA THR A 209 -14.17 5.49 7.49
C THR A 209 -12.83 4.81 7.14
N GLY A 210 -12.23 4.19 8.15
CA GLY A 210 -11.11 3.26 8.04
C GLY A 210 -9.97 3.61 8.96
N HIS A 211 -9.39 2.59 9.57
CA HIS A 211 -8.26 2.70 10.46
C HIS A 211 -7.46 1.40 10.48
N ALA A 212 -6.22 1.49 10.94
CA ALA A 212 -5.36 0.36 11.26
C ALA A 212 -4.54 0.73 12.49
N PHE A 213 -5.01 0.29 13.66
CA PHE A 213 -4.35 0.52 14.95
C PHE A 213 -3.71 -0.79 15.41
N HIS A 214 -2.45 -0.73 15.82
CA HIS A 214 -1.70 -1.90 16.25
C HIS A 214 -0.86 -1.59 17.47
N THR A 215 -0.90 -2.48 18.46
CA THR A 215 -0.13 -2.39 19.69
C THR A 215 0.57 -3.73 19.94
N TYR A 216 1.88 -3.69 20.18
CA TYR A 216 2.73 -4.84 20.53
C TYR A 216 3.38 -4.56 21.89
N GLN A 217 2.99 -5.32 22.91
CA GLN A 217 3.47 -5.16 24.28
C GLN A 217 4.33 -6.36 24.68
N LEU A 218 5.55 -6.10 25.14
CA LEU A 218 6.46 -7.11 25.65
C LEU A 218 6.70 -6.86 27.13
N VAL A 219 6.58 -7.90 27.95
CA VAL A 219 6.86 -7.84 29.39
C VAL A 219 7.90 -8.90 29.75
N SER A 220 8.95 -8.51 30.47
CA SER A 220 9.98 -9.43 30.95
C SER A 220 9.37 -10.48 31.89
N GLY A 221 10.01 -11.65 32.01
CA GLY A 221 9.48 -12.76 32.82
C GLY A 221 9.29 -12.40 34.31
N ASP A 222 10.10 -11.48 34.83
CA ASP A 222 10.04 -10.94 36.20
C ASP A 222 9.15 -9.67 36.32
N GLY A 223 8.63 -9.16 35.20
CA GLY A 223 7.79 -7.96 35.14
C GLY A 223 8.52 -6.63 35.35
N SER A 224 9.85 -6.63 35.42
CA SER A 224 10.64 -5.41 35.68
C SER A 224 10.75 -4.48 34.48
N VAL A 225 10.60 -5.00 33.25
CA VAL A 225 10.73 -4.24 32.01
C VAL A 225 9.52 -4.45 31.11
N MET A 226 8.98 -3.36 30.58
CA MET A 226 7.95 -3.36 29.55
C MET A 226 8.40 -2.57 28.33
N PHE A 227 8.25 -3.15 27.14
CA PHE A 227 8.34 -2.44 25.86
C PHE A 227 6.96 -2.36 25.23
N GLU A 228 6.67 -1.23 24.57
CA GLU A 228 5.47 -1.07 23.77
C GLU A 228 5.81 -0.43 22.43
N PHE A 229 5.32 -1.04 21.35
CA PHE A 229 5.35 -0.48 20.02
C PHE A 229 3.91 -0.25 19.56
N GLN A 230 3.63 0.96 19.10
CA GLN A 230 2.30 1.31 18.63
C GLN A 230 2.39 2.06 17.29
N HIS A 231 1.53 1.69 16.35
CA HIS A 231 1.34 2.46 15.12
C HIS A 231 -0.13 2.55 14.74
N ASN A 232 -0.56 3.77 14.43
CA ASN A 232 -1.96 4.16 14.44
C ASN A 232 -2.28 4.93 13.17
N VAL A 233 -2.98 4.29 12.24
CA VAL A 233 -3.38 4.89 10.98
C VAL A 233 -4.86 5.23 11.02
N VAL A 234 -5.19 6.48 10.72
CA VAL A 234 -6.54 6.95 10.46
C VAL A 234 -6.67 7.28 8.97
N GLY A 235 -7.74 6.78 8.35
CA GLY A 235 -8.01 7.02 6.94
C GLY A 235 -7.00 6.36 6.00
N ARG A 236 -6.69 7.06 4.90
CA ARG A 236 -5.90 6.53 3.77
C ARG A 236 -4.67 7.36 3.42
N THR A 237 -4.49 8.51 4.07
CA THR A 237 -3.49 9.50 3.70
C THR A 237 -2.08 8.93 3.67
N THR A 238 -1.67 8.12 4.66
CA THR A 238 -0.31 7.52 4.67
C THR A 238 -0.03 6.66 3.44
N TYR A 239 -1.03 5.90 2.95
CA TYR A 239 -0.88 5.07 1.76
C TYR A 239 -0.86 5.93 0.49
N ALA A 240 -1.67 6.98 0.44
CA ALA A 240 -1.69 7.92 -0.66
C ALA A 240 -0.34 8.65 -0.81
N GLU A 241 0.19 9.21 0.28
CA GLU A 241 1.47 9.91 0.27
C GLU A 241 2.62 8.99 -0.12
N GLY A 242 2.68 7.78 0.43
CA GLY A 242 3.70 6.81 0.05
C GLY A 242 3.57 6.31 -1.39
N THR A 243 2.37 6.30 -1.97
CA THR A 243 2.18 6.02 -3.40
C THR A 243 2.77 7.14 -4.25
N VAL A 244 2.56 8.41 -3.86
CA VAL A 244 3.15 9.55 -4.57
C VAL A 244 4.68 9.50 -4.46
N ASP A 245 5.24 9.15 -3.29
CA ASP A 245 6.68 8.92 -3.15
C ASP A 245 7.20 7.81 -4.07
N ALA A 246 6.46 6.70 -4.18
CA ALA A 246 6.80 5.62 -5.09
C ALA A 246 6.77 6.07 -6.56
N CYS A 247 5.85 6.97 -6.93
CA CYS A 247 5.78 7.51 -8.30
C CYS A 247 6.97 8.42 -8.60
N LEU A 248 7.33 9.31 -7.67
CA LEU A 248 8.51 10.18 -7.81
C LEU A 248 9.80 9.37 -7.86
N PHE A 249 9.92 8.36 -7.00
CA PHE A 249 11.02 7.40 -7.02
C PHE A 249 11.13 6.73 -8.39
N LEU A 250 10.03 6.17 -8.90
CA LEU A 250 10.04 5.43 -10.15
C LEU A 250 10.34 6.34 -11.34
N ALA A 251 9.82 7.56 -11.35
CA ALA A 251 10.14 8.59 -12.34
C ALA A 251 11.65 8.91 -12.38
N ALA A 252 12.28 9.04 -11.21
CA ALA A 252 13.73 9.24 -11.11
C ALA A 252 14.53 8.03 -11.65
N ARG A 253 14.08 6.78 -11.39
CA ARG A 253 14.71 5.57 -11.94
C ARG A 253 14.60 5.48 -13.46
N ILE A 254 13.46 5.91 -14.02
CA ILE A 254 13.24 5.97 -15.47
C ILE A 254 14.15 7.02 -16.11
N ALA A 255 14.15 8.25 -15.60
CA ALA A 255 14.98 9.34 -16.12
C ALA A 255 16.48 9.01 -16.05
N GLY A 256 16.91 8.37 -14.95
CA GLY A 256 18.26 7.90 -14.75
C GLY A 256 18.63 6.63 -15.53
N LYS A 257 17.70 6.05 -16.31
CA LYS A 257 17.90 4.81 -17.08
C LYS A 257 18.52 3.70 -16.21
N ALA A 258 17.99 3.50 -15.01
CA ALA A 258 18.46 2.46 -14.09
C ALA A 258 18.54 1.08 -14.81
N GLU A 259 19.19 0.07 -14.26
CA GLU A 259 19.12 -1.30 -14.82
C GLU A 259 17.96 -2.12 -14.25
N GLN A 260 17.71 -1.98 -12.94
CA GLN A 260 16.57 -2.58 -12.25
C GLN A 260 15.26 -1.94 -12.74
N ARG A 261 14.23 -2.76 -12.91
CA ARG A 261 12.91 -2.35 -13.42
C ARG A 261 11.80 -2.53 -12.41
N LEU A 262 11.84 -3.63 -11.65
CA LEU A 262 10.90 -3.92 -10.59
C LEU A 262 11.47 -3.48 -9.24
N TYR A 263 10.68 -2.73 -8.49
CA TYR A 263 11.01 -2.17 -7.18
C TYR A 263 9.89 -2.41 -6.17
N ASN A 264 10.21 -2.24 -4.90
CA ASN A 264 9.25 -2.28 -3.80
C ASN A 264 9.40 -1.04 -2.89
N MET A 265 8.61 -0.97 -1.81
CA MET A 265 8.64 0.18 -0.89
C MET A 265 9.93 0.29 -0.05
N ILE A 266 10.70 -0.79 0.10
CA ILE A 266 12.04 -0.73 0.72
C ILE A 266 13.02 0.00 -0.19
N ASP A 267 12.95 -0.23 -1.50
CA ASP A 267 13.77 0.51 -2.47
C ASP A 267 13.46 2.01 -2.45
N VAL A 268 12.16 2.35 -2.35
CA VAL A 268 11.69 3.74 -2.18
C VAL A 268 12.26 4.35 -0.90
N LEU A 269 12.20 3.64 0.23
CA LEU A 269 12.76 4.11 1.51
C LEU A 269 14.28 4.31 1.44
N ARG A 270 15.01 3.41 0.77
CA ARG A 270 16.48 3.49 0.62
C ARG A 270 16.94 4.65 -0.25
N ALA A 271 16.08 5.15 -1.14
CA ALA A 271 16.40 6.33 -1.94
C ALA A 271 16.48 7.61 -1.10
N GLY A 272 15.99 7.58 0.14
CA GLY A 272 15.96 8.74 1.03
C GLY A 272 14.74 9.61 0.82
N ASP A 273 14.80 10.83 1.34
CA ASP A 273 13.70 11.77 1.25
C ASP A 273 13.55 12.30 -0.18
N MET A 274 12.31 12.42 -0.64
CA MET A 274 11.97 12.89 -1.97
C MET A 274 11.11 14.15 -1.95
N ARG A 275 10.53 14.52 -0.79
CA ARG A 275 9.67 15.70 -0.58
C ARG A 275 9.59 16.11 0.88
#